data_AF-A0A2V3YE45-F1
#
_entry.id   AF-A0A2V3YE45-F1
#
_cell.length_a   1.000
_cell.length_b   1.000
_cell.length_c   1.000
_cell.angle_alpha   90.00
_cell.angle_beta   90.00
_cell.angle_gamma   90.00
#
_symmetry.space_group_name_H-M   'P 1'
#
loop_
_entity.id
_entity.type
_entity.pdbx_description
1 polymer ?
#
loop_
_entity_poly.entity_id
_entity_poly.type
_entity_poly.pdbx_seq_one_letter_code
_entity_poly.pdbx_strand_id
1 'polypeptide(L)'
;MNIREKALKKVDGEYNEFRDRILGMKSAEIWERSRRIQFYCYIWEYFEYNKKIGSSVLEYTAALNHPVQIMWNFYLKNENCHCDTWEEITALIHTMMEAEKGEKNHGK
;
A
#
# COMPACT_ATOMS: atom_id res chain seq x y z
N MET A 1 13.42 3.96 -16.36
CA MET A 1 12.20 3.92 -15.52
C MET A 1 12.35 4.95 -14.41
N ASN A 2 11.52 6.00 -14.42
CA ASN A 2 11.52 7.03 -13.38
C ASN A 2 10.97 6.46 -12.06
N ILE A 3 11.07 7.22 -10.96
CA ILE A 3 10.69 6.70 -9.63
C ILE A 3 9.19 6.40 -9.52
N ARG A 4 8.35 7.19 -10.20
CA ARG A 4 6.91 6.96 -10.25
C ARG A 4 6.59 5.64 -10.93
N GLU A 5 7.17 5.40 -12.11
CA GLU A 5 7.00 4.14 -12.85
C GLU A 5 7.52 2.95 -12.05
N LYS A 6 8.60 3.11 -11.26
CA LYS A 6 9.10 2.05 -10.37
C LYS A 6 8.12 1.72 -9.26
N ALA A 7 7.61 2.73 -8.55
CA ALA A 7 6.63 2.54 -7.49
C ALA A 7 5.34 1.92 -8.03
N LEU A 8 4.82 2.46 -9.13
CA LEU A 8 3.62 1.94 -9.78
C LEU A 8 3.82 0.50 -10.24
N LYS A 9 4.93 0.14 -10.89
CA LYS A 9 5.19 -1.24 -11.32
C LYS A 9 5.19 -2.23 -10.16
N LYS A 10 5.70 -1.84 -8.99
CA LYS A 10 5.69 -2.67 -7.77
C LYS A 10 4.26 -2.88 -7.26
N VAL A 11 3.50 -1.80 -7.14
CA VAL A 11 2.10 -1.83 -6.68
C VAL A 11 1.22 -2.60 -7.66
N ASP A 12 1.37 -2.35 -8.97
CA ASP A 12 0.61 -3.01 -10.02
C ASP A 12 0.92 -4.50 -10.12
N GLY A 13 2.19 -4.90 -10.03
CA GLY A 13 2.58 -6.31 -10.00
C GLY A 13 1.93 -7.05 -8.82
N GLU A 14 2.00 -6.48 -7.62
CA GLU A 14 1.40 -7.06 -6.42
C GLU A 14 -0.14 -7.07 -6.49
N TYR A 15 -0.75 -6.00 -7.00
CA TYR A 15 -2.19 -5.91 -7.19
C TYR A 15 -2.70 -6.98 -8.17
N ASN A 16 -2.02 -7.15 -9.31
CA ASN A 16 -2.40 -8.15 -10.31
C ASN A 16 -2.28 -9.57 -9.74
N GLU A 17 -1.19 -9.90 -9.03
CA GLU A 17 -1.05 -11.18 -8.34
C GLU A 17 -2.15 -11.40 -7.30
N PHE A 18 -2.51 -10.38 -6.53
CA PHE A 18 -3.59 -10.45 -5.56
C PHE A 18 -4.95 -10.65 -6.24
N ARG A 19 -5.25 -9.87 -7.29
CA ARG A 19 -6.50 -9.95 -8.05
C ARG A 19 -6.69 -11.33 -8.64
N ASP A 20 -5.67 -11.89 -9.29
CA ASP A 20 -5.76 -13.20 -9.93
C ASP A 20 -6.04 -14.31 -8.90
N ARG A 21 -5.49 -14.20 -7.69
CA ARG A 21 -5.83 -15.10 -6.57
C ARG A 21 -7.27 -14.95 -6.11
N ILE A 22 -7.78 -13.72 -5.97
CA ILE A 22 -9.15 -13.44 -5.53
C ILE A 22 -10.17 -13.96 -6.55
N LEU A 23 -9.90 -13.79 -7.85
CA LEU A 23 -10.79 -14.25 -8.92
C LEU A 23 -10.96 -15.78 -8.95
N GLY A 24 -10.01 -16.53 -8.39
CA GLY A 24 -10.10 -17.99 -8.23
C GLY A 24 -10.86 -18.46 -6.99
N MET A 25 -11.29 -17.56 -6.09
CA MET A 25 -11.92 -17.92 -4.81
C MET A 25 -13.44 -18.06 -4.92
N LYS A 26 -14.04 -18.72 -3.91
CA LYS A 26 -15.50 -18.81 -3.78
C LYS A 26 -16.07 -17.50 -3.26
N SER A 27 -17.34 -17.20 -3.59
CA SER A 27 -18.01 -15.96 -3.17
C SER A 27 -17.99 -15.72 -1.65
N ALA A 28 -18.14 -16.77 -0.84
CA ALA A 28 -18.07 -16.64 0.63
C ALA A 28 -16.68 -16.18 1.11
N GLU A 29 -15.61 -16.72 0.52
CA GLU A 29 -14.22 -16.35 0.86
C GLU A 29 -13.89 -14.92 0.40
N ILE A 30 -14.47 -14.49 -0.72
CA ILE A 30 -14.38 -13.11 -1.23
C ILE A 30 -15.05 -12.15 -0.25
N TRP A 31 -16.24 -12.50 0.26
CA TRP A 31 -16.97 -11.68 1.23
C TRP A 31 -16.15 -11.42 2.49
N GLU A 32 -15.54 -12.46 3.06
CA GLU A 32 -14.65 -12.36 4.22
C GLU A 32 -13.41 -11.48 3.98
N ARG A 33 -13.00 -11.33 2.72
CA ARG A 33 -11.83 -10.55 2.30
C ARG A 33 -12.18 -9.17 1.77
N SER A 34 -13.46 -8.79 1.77
CA SER A 34 -13.96 -7.56 1.16
C SER A 34 -13.15 -6.32 1.55
N ARG A 35 -12.84 -6.14 2.85
CA ARG A 35 -12.03 -4.98 3.28
C ARG A 35 -10.61 -5.00 2.74
N ARG A 36 -9.96 -6.17 2.69
CA ARG A 36 -8.61 -6.31 2.12
C ARG A 36 -8.63 -6.08 0.61
N ILE A 37 -9.67 -6.54 -0.09
CA ILE A 37 -9.86 -6.28 -1.52
C ILE A 37 -9.99 -4.79 -1.78
N GLN A 38 -10.87 -4.11 -1.03
CA GLN A 38 -11.05 -2.67 -1.12
C GLN A 38 -9.74 -1.92 -0.88
N PHE A 39 -8.98 -2.31 0.16
CA PHE A 39 -7.68 -1.72 0.46
C PHE A 39 -6.72 -1.83 -0.72
N TYR A 40 -6.57 -3.03 -1.30
CA TYR A 40 -5.69 -3.25 -2.45
C TYR A 40 -6.10 -2.41 -3.66
N CYS A 41 -7.41 -2.30 -3.93
CA CYS A 41 -7.92 -1.43 -5.00
C CYS A 41 -7.57 0.03 -4.75
N TYR A 42 -7.83 0.57 -3.55
CA TYR A 42 -7.57 1.98 -3.24
C TYR A 42 -6.09 2.34 -3.31
N ILE A 43 -5.20 1.46 -2.85
CA ILE A 43 -3.76 1.68 -2.99
C ILE A 43 -3.36 1.68 -4.46
N TRP A 44 -3.82 0.71 -5.25
CA TRP A 44 -3.53 0.68 -6.68
C TRP A 44 -4.03 1.93 -7.41
N GLU A 45 -5.30 2.33 -7.18
CA GLU A 45 -5.90 3.54 -7.76
C GLU A 45 -5.15 4.80 -7.38
N TYR A 46 -4.67 4.90 -6.13
CA TYR A 46 -3.83 6.01 -5.69
C TYR A 46 -2.56 6.11 -6.55
N PHE A 47 -1.81 5.02 -6.72
CA PHE A 47 -0.57 5.07 -7.50
C PHE A 47 -0.80 5.29 -9.00
N GLU A 48 -1.85 4.69 -9.56
CA GLU A 48 -2.19 4.81 -10.97
C GLU A 48 -2.65 6.24 -11.31
N TYR A 49 -3.65 6.74 -10.58
CA TYR A 49 -4.38 7.96 -10.97
C TYR A 49 -3.91 9.24 -10.27
N ASN A 50 -3.32 9.17 -9.07
CA ASN A 50 -2.89 10.38 -8.37
C ASN A 50 -1.57 10.91 -8.95
N LYS A 51 -1.64 11.99 -9.74
CA LYS A 51 -0.46 12.63 -10.35
C LYS A 51 0.39 13.45 -9.37
N LYS A 52 -0.11 13.73 -8.17
CA LYS A 52 0.51 14.65 -7.19
C LYS A 52 1.22 13.93 -6.04
N ILE A 53 1.53 12.64 -6.20
CA ILE A 53 2.25 11.87 -5.17
C ILE A 53 3.65 12.47 -4.99
N GLY A 54 4.01 12.77 -3.74
CA GLY A 54 5.31 13.32 -3.39
C GLY A 54 6.45 12.32 -3.65
N SER A 55 7.62 12.83 -4.03
CA SER A 55 8.79 11.99 -4.36
C SER A 55 9.19 11.04 -3.22
N SER A 56 9.09 11.49 -1.95
CA SER A 56 9.41 10.67 -0.79
C SER A 56 8.52 9.43 -0.65
N VAL A 57 7.23 9.56 -0.95
CA VAL A 57 6.26 8.44 -0.97
C VAL A 57 6.60 7.46 -2.09
N LEU A 58 6.93 7.97 -3.28
CA LEU A 58 7.31 7.15 -4.43
C LEU A 58 8.62 6.39 -4.16
N GLU A 59 9.63 7.08 -3.61
CA GLU A 59 10.93 6.49 -3.27
C GLU A 59 10.80 5.40 -2.22
N TYR A 60 10.08 5.69 -1.13
CA TYR A 60 9.82 4.72 -0.08
C TYR A 60 9.10 3.48 -0.63
N THR A 61 8.03 3.69 -1.39
CA THR A 61 7.24 2.59 -1.97
C THR A 61 8.05 1.76 -2.96
N ALA A 62 8.85 2.40 -3.82
CA ALA A 62 9.70 1.71 -4.79
C ALA A 62 10.80 0.86 -4.13
N ALA A 63 11.21 1.20 -2.90
CA ALA A 63 12.18 0.43 -2.13
C ALA A 63 11.57 -0.83 -1.48
N LEU A 64 10.25 -0.92 -1.36
CA LEU A 64 9.57 -2.07 -0.77
C LEU A 64 9.49 -3.25 -1.74
N ASN A 65 9.52 -4.47 -1.18
CA ASN A 65 9.34 -5.70 -1.97
C ASN A 65 7.87 -5.99 -2.25
N HIS A 66 7.02 -5.88 -1.23
CA HIS A 66 5.56 -6.08 -1.29
C HIS A 66 4.86 -4.85 -0.68
N PRO A 67 4.89 -3.69 -1.35
CA PRO A 67 4.40 -2.44 -0.80
C PRO A 67 2.96 -2.53 -0.26
N VAL A 68 2.03 -3.14 -1.01
CA VAL A 68 0.61 -3.12 -0.65
C VAL A 68 0.36 -4.02 0.57
N GLN A 69 1.00 -5.19 0.63
CA GLN A 69 0.92 -6.10 1.77
C GLN A 69 1.54 -5.51 3.02
N ILE A 70 2.67 -4.81 2.90
CA ILE A 70 3.32 -4.15 4.04
C ILE A 70 2.42 -3.02 4.56
N MET A 71 1.84 -2.20 3.66
CA MET A 71 0.85 -1.18 4.01
C MET A 71 -0.39 -1.78 4.69
N TRP A 72 -0.90 -2.90 4.18
CA TRP A 72 -2.03 -3.62 4.77
C TRP A 72 -1.71 -4.14 6.18
N ASN A 73 -0.54 -4.75 6.37
CA ASN A 73 -0.10 -5.22 7.68
C ASN A 73 0.06 -4.07 8.67
N PHE A 74 0.54 -2.91 8.21
CA PHE A 74 0.65 -1.72 9.05
C PHE A 74 -0.73 -1.16 9.40
N TYR A 75 -1.63 -1.06 8.42
CA TYR A 75 -3.02 -0.64 8.61
C TYR A 75 -3.74 -1.49 9.67
N LEU A 76 -3.60 -2.81 9.62
CA LEU A 76 -4.22 -3.72 10.61
C LEU A 76 -3.71 -3.53 12.05
N LYS A 77 -2.48 -3.01 12.23
CA LYS A 77 -1.88 -2.80 13.54
C LYS A 77 -2.18 -1.43 14.13
N ASN A 78 -2.68 -0.49 13.33
CA ASN A 78 -2.86 0.89 13.72
C ASN A 78 -4.32 1.29 13.56
N GLU A 79 -5.06 1.28 14.68
CA GLU A 79 -6.50 1.58 14.72
C GLU A 79 -6.86 2.99 14.20
N ASN A 80 -5.90 3.92 14.22
CA ASN A 80 -6.07 5.30 13.77
C ASN A 80 -5.76 5.51 12.28
N CYS A 81 -5.35 4.47 11.55
CA CYS A 81 -5.07 4.58 10.12
C CYS A 81 -6.34 4.38 9.31
N HIS A 82 -6.58 5.31 8.38
CA HIS A 82 -7.64 5.23 7.37
C HIS A 82 -7.00 5.12 5.99
N CYS A 83 -7.77 4.71 4.98
CA CYS A 83 -7.26 4.57 3.62
C CYS A 83 -8.33 4.82 2.56
N ASP A 84 -9.41 5.52 2.92
CA ASP A 84 -10.58 5.69 2.07
C ASP A 84 -10.45 6.92 1.16
N THR A 85 -9.45 7.78 1.42
CA THR A 85 -9.05 8.94 0.60
C THR A 85 -7.56 8.93 0.25
N TRP A 86 -7.17 9.69 -0.77
CA TRP A 86 -5.76 9.82 -1.17
C TRP A 86 -4.89 10.49 -0.10
N GLU A 87 -5.46 11.45 0.63
CA GLU A 87 -4.82 12.11 1.77
C GLU A 87 -4.52 11.12 2.89
N GLU A 88 -5.47 10.25 3.21
CA GLU A 88 -5.30 9.20 4.21
C GLU A 88 -4.27 8.15 3.78
N ILE A 89 -4.26 7.75 2.51
CA ILE A 89 -3.22 6.85 1.97
C ILE A 89 -1.82 7.50 2.08
N THR A 90 -1.73 8.80 1.79
CA THR A 90 -0.48 9.54 1.96
C THR A 90 -0.06 9.58 3.43
N ALA A 91 -1.01 9.84 4.34
CA ALA A 91 -0.76 9.85 5.77
C ALA A 91 -0.29 8.49 6.29
N LEU A 92 -0.95 7.39 5.87
CA LEU A 92 -0.56 6.01 6.18
C LEU A 92 0.92 5.76 5.83
N ILE A 93 1.32 6.10 4.60
CA ILE A 93 2.69 5.87 4.13
C ILE A 93 3.68 6.74 4.90
N HIS A 94 3.33 8.01 5.20
CA HIS A 94 4.17 8.85 6.04
C HIS A 94 4.33 8.29 7.46
N THR A 95 3.25 7.79 8.08
CA THR A 95 3.33 7.17 9.40
C THR A 95 4.26 5.95 9.38
N MET A 96 4.21 5.13 8.32
CA MET A 96 5.14 4.00 8.14
C MET A 96 6.59 4.47 8.04
N MET A 97 6.86 5.52 7.26
CA MET A 97 8.20 6.09 7.11
C MET A 97 8.76 6.61 8.45
N GLU A 98 7.93 7.25 9.27
CA GLU A 98 8.34 7.74 10.59
C GLU A 98 8.58 6.58 11.58
N ALA A 99 7.74 5.55 11.55
CA ALA A 99 7.92 4.35 12.38
C ALA A 99 9.27 3.66 12.11
N GLU A 100 9.66 3.50 10.83
CA GLU A 100 10.95 2.92 10.47
C GLU A 100 12.16 3.77 10.90
N LYS A 101 12.02 5.10 10.91
CA LYS A 101 13.08 6.00 11.43
C LYS A 101 13.23 5.86 12.94
N GLY A 102 12.12 5.72 13.67
CA GLY A 102 12.11 5.49 15.11
C GLY A 102 12.82 4.21 15.53
N GLU A 103 12.61 3.12 14.79
CA GLU A 103 13.29 1.83 15.03
C GLU A 103 14.80 1.89 14.76
N LYS A 104 15.24 2.62 13.73
CA LYS A 104 16.67 2.79 13.41
C LYS A 104 17.44 3.63 14.43
N ASN A 105 16.75 4.49 15.19
CA ASN A 105 17.37 5.34 16.21
C ASN A 105 17.51 4.68 17.58
N HIS A 106 16.74 3.63 17.89
CA HIS A 106 16.83 2.88 19.16
C HIS A 106 17.73 1.63 19.08
N GLY A 107 18.28 1.32 17.90
CA GLY A 107 19.20 0.21 17.66
C GLY A 107 20.69 0.60 17.65
N LYS A 108 21.07 1.72 18.27
CA LYS A 108 22.47 2.16 18.43
C LYS A 108 22.89 2.21 19.88
#